data_AF-A0A1L5YCI6-F1
#
_entry.id   AF-A0A1L5YCI6-F1
#
_cell.length_a   1.000
_cell.length_b   1.000
_cell.length_c   1.000
_cell.angle_alpha   90.00
_cell.angle_beta   90.00
_cell.angle_gamma   90.00
#
_symmetry.space_group_name_H-M   'P 1'
#
loop_
_entity.id
_entity.type
_entity.pdbx_description
1 polymer ?
#
loop_
_entity_poly.entity_id
_entity_poly.type
_entity_poly.pdbx_seq_one_letter_code
_entity_poly.pdbx_strand_id
1 'polypeptide(L)' 'MSSITQPRFGFVNFAETWNGRLAMLGFTIGLVTEILTGQGILAQIGLN' A
#
# COMPACT_ATOMS: atom_id res chain seq x y z
N MET A 1 -31.15 -20.25 2.86
CA MET A 1 -29.77 -19.84 2.51
C MET A 1 -29.80 -18.36 2.12
N SER A 2 -29.75 -17.45 3.09
CA SER A 2 -29.73 -16.00 2.82
C SER A 2 -28.31 -15.59 2.43
N SER A 3 -28.06 -15.50 1.12
CA SER A 3 -26.84 -14.90 0.56
C SER A 3 -26.85 -13.39 0.87
N ILE A 4 -26.31 -13.03 2.04
CA ILE A 4 -26.15 -11.63 2.45
C ILE A 4 -25.16 -11.02 1.47
N THR A 5 -25.65 -10.20 0.53
CA THR A 5 -24.80 -9.38 -0.34
C THR A 5 -24.03 -8.43 0.56
N GLN A 6 -22.79 -8.80 0.90
CA GLN A 6 -21.87 -7.90 1.60
C GLN A 6 -21.74 -6.64 0.73
N PRO A 7 -22.09 -5.45 1.25
CA PRO A 7 -21.93 -4.22 0.49
C PRO A 7 -20.46 -4.10 0.09
N ARG A 8 -20.21 -3.85 -1.21
CA ARG A 8 -18.85 -3.85 -1.80
C ARG A 8 -18.22 -2.46 -1.82
N PHE A 9 -18.97 -1.44 -1.38
CA PHE A 9 -18.62 -0.02 -1.45
C PHE A 9 -18.81 0.60 -0.06
N GLY A 10 -17.80 1.35 0.41
CA GLY A 10 -17.75 1.99 1.74
C GLY A 10 -16.58 1.48 2.60
N PHE A 11 -16.57 1.82 3.89
CA PHE A 11 -15.67 1.24 4.89
C PHE A 11 -16.10 -0.20 5.22
N VAL A 12 -15.93 -1.09 4.25
CA VAL A 12 -16.26 -2.51 4.36
C VAL A 12 -14.98 -3.31 4.54
N ASN A 13 -15.06 -4.44 5.24
CA ASN A 13 -13.90 -5.27 5.57
C ASN A 13 -13.04 -5.65 4.35
N PHE A 14 -13.68 -5.74 3.17
CA PHE A 14 -12.99 -5.91 1.89
C PHE A 14 -12.07 -4.74 1.55
N ALA A 15 -12.56 -3.50 1.64
CA ALA A 15 -11.78 -2.29 1.36
C ALA A 15 -10.64 -2.11 2.37
N GLU A 16 -10.87 -2.40 3.65
CA GLU A 16 -9.84 -2.34 4.70
C GLU A 16 -8.72 -3.36 4.46
N THR A 17 -9.07 -4.60 4.10
CA THR A 17 -8.08 -5.64 3.77
C THR A 17 -7.27 -5.26 2.53
N TRP A 18 -7.91 -4.71 1.51
CA TRP A 18 -7.23 -4.25 0.30
C TRP A 18 -6.31 -3.07 0.58
N ASN A 19 -6.76 -2.06 1.33
CA ASN A 19 -5.95 -0.90 1.70
C ASN A 19 -4.74 -1.32 2.57
N GLY A 20 -4.93 -2.25 3.51
CA GLY A 20 -3.84 -2.79 4.33
C GLY A 20 -2.76 -3.49 3.49
N ARG A 21 -3.16 -4.29 2.49
CA ARG A 21 -2.21 -4.95 1.58
C ARG A 21 -1.47 -3.96 0.70
N LEU A 22 -2.17 -2.96 0.17
CA LEU A 22 -1.56 -1.89 -0.62
C LEU A 22 -0.54 -1.09 0.21
N ALA A 23 -0.84 -0.82 1.48
CA ALA A 23 0.10 -0.15 2.39
C ALA A 23 1.36 -0.99 2.63
N MET A 24 1.23 -2.29 2.89
CA MET A 24 2.38 -3.20 3.06
C MET A 24 3.22 -3.28 1.79
N LEU A 25 2.58 -3.32 0.61
CA LEU A 25 3.28 -3.30 -0.68
C LEU A 25 3.99 -1.98 -0.92
N GLY A 26 3.34 -0.84 -0.66
CA GLY A 26 3.96 0.48 -0.78
C GLY A 26 5.18 0.65 0.12
N PHE A 27 5.11 0.17 1.35
CA PHE A 27 6.26 0.14 2.26
C PHE A 27 7.39 -0.76 1.76
N THR A 28 7.05 -1.99 1.32
CA THR A 28 8.05 -2.94 0.80
C THR A 28 8.74 -2.41 -0.44
N ILE A 29 7.97 -1.85 -1.38
CA ILE A 29 8.51 -1.24 -2.59
C ILE A 29 9.37 -0.04 -2.21
N GLY A 30 8.92 0.85 -1.32
CA GLY A 30 9.72 1.98 -0.83
C GLY A 30 11.07 1.54 -0.27
N LEU A 31 11.08 0.53 0.61
CA LEU A 31 12.30 -0.03 1.19
C LEU A 31 13.22 -0.66 0.12
N VAL A 32 12.66 -1.45 -0.80
CA VAL A 32 13.43 -2.07 -1.89
C VAL A 32 14.02 -0.99 -2.80
N THR A 33 13.26 0.05 -3.10
CA THR A 33 13.71 1.15 -3.97
C THR A 33 14.84 1.95 -3.29
N GLU A 34 14.75 2.15 -1.98
CA GLU A 34 15.80 2.77 -1.17
C GLU A 34 17.09 1.95 -1.17
N ILE A 35 17.00 0.62 -1.02
CA ILE A 35 18.16 -0.29 -1.06
C ILE A 35 18.79 -0.32 -2.46
N LEU A 36 17.98 -0.45 -3.51
CA LEU A 36 18.48 -0.54 -4.90
C LEU A 36 19.17 0.75 -5.36
N THR A 37 18.70 1.90 -4.89
CA THR A 37 19.27 3.19 -5.31
C THR A 37 20.40 3.65 -4.39
N GLY A 38 20.50 3.12 -3.15
CA GLY A 38 21.52 3.54 -2.15
C GLY A 38 21.44 5.01 -1.75
N GLN A 39 20.36 5.66 -2.16
CA GLN A 39 20.04 7.08 -2.07
C GLN A 39 18.57 7.06 -1.70
N GLY A 40 18.23 7.40 -0.44
CA GLY A 40 16.86 7.40 0.02
C GLY A 40 15.96 8.21 -0.90
N ILE A 41 14.63 8.01 -0.82
CA ILE A 41 13.68 8.69 -1.70
C ILE A 41 13.90 10.22 -1.75
N LEU A 42 14.47 10.79 -0.67
CA LEU A 42 14.92 12.18 -0.48
C LEU A 42 16.07 12.62 -1.42
N ALA A 43 17.00 11.73 -1.76
CA ALA A 43 18.11 12.02 -2.66
C ALA A 43 17.68 11.99 -4.14
N GLN A 44 16.66 11.19 -4.50
CA GLN A 44 16.08 11.22 -5.85
C GLN A 44 15.25 12.49 -6.14
N ILE A 45 14.70 13.15 -5.11
CA ILE A 45 14.05 14.48 -5.24
C ILE A 45 15.05 15.65 -5.24
N GLY A 46 16.36 15.38 -5.29
CA GLY A 46 17.39 16.40 -5.46
C GLY A 46 17.77 17.17 -4.19
N LEU A 47 17.42 16.66 -3.01
CA LEU A 47 17.87 17.24 -1.74
C LEU A 47 19.25 16.65 -1.40
N ASN A 48 20.30 17.24 -2.00
CA ASN A 48 21.69 17.05 -1.60
C ASN A 48 22.11 18.15 -0.63
#